data_AF-A0A2E8Q0Q0-F1
#
_entry.id   AF-A0A2E8Q0Q0-F1
#
_cell.length_a   1.000
_cell.length_b   1.000
_cell.length_c   1.000
_cell.angle_alpha   90.00
_cell.angle_beta   90.00
_cell.angle_gamma   90.00
#
_symmetry.space_group_name_H-M   'P 1'
#
loop_
_entity.id
_entity.type
_entity.pdbx_description
1 polymer ?
#
loop_
_entity_poly.entity_id
_entity_poly.type
_entity_poly.pdbx_seq_one_letter_code
_entity_poly.pdbx_strand_id
1 'polypeptide(L)'
;MQNHKNQGCKVGISFADAFRMPGRRIYLSRIIAAIMVLFPVLLKGELPQVPDNSLPGSTWIVLENFSNSPGWKLNRPKFSDQSGNLDYSGLTEGPYAGSGDYLSLLFRGNRATPAILEPPEPIRLSGYAQSLAVFVYGWDQPVRMTLILRDRNGKQVRSGTTSLKFHGWKRLEIQLPPTVKRQPDGPFQTWYMELLGLEIRPIYNDTIPVRLSVDDLLLLTAPAIQLPEPMQKKETL
;
A
#
# COMPACT_ATOMS: atom_id res chain seq x y z
N MET A 1 -40.91 45.43 23.15
CA MET A 1 -41.94 45.34 22.09
C MET A 1 -41.72 44.06 21.30
N GLN A 2 -42.79 43.26 21.23
CA GLN A 2 -43.10 42.15 20.31
C GLN A 2 -42.11 40.98 20.13
N ASN A 3 -42.47 39.92 20.85
CA ASN A 3 -42.24 38.51 20.54
C ASN A 3 -42.76 38.13 19.13
N HIS A 4 -41.99 37.34 18.39
CA HIS A 4 -42.54 36.44 17.37
C HIS A 4 -42.04 35.01 17.61
N LYS A 5 -42.93 34.19 18.19
CA LYS A 5 -42.87 32.73 18.18
C LYS A 5 -43.28 32.26 16.79
N ASN A 6 -42.43 31.47 16.11
CA ASN A 6 -42.82 30.76 14.91
C ASN A 6 -43.09 29.29 15.24
N GLN A 7 -44.37 28.92 15.10
CA GLN A 7 -44.89 27.55 15.08
C GLN A 7 -44.49 26.96 13.70
N GLY A 8 -43.98 25.74 13.57
CA GLY A 8 -44.67 24.49 13.86
C GLY A 8 -45.25 23.92 12.55
N CYS A 9 -44.49 23.06 11.86
CA CYS A 9 -45.04 22.14 10.85
C CYS A 9 -44.33 20.78 10.98
N LYS A 10 -45.02 19.84 11.63
CA LYS A 10 -44.62 18.42 11.70
C LYS A 10 -45.46 17.69 10.65
N VAL A 11 -44.81 17.21 9.59
CA VAL A 11 -45.41 16.26 8.66
C VAL A 11 -44.97 14.86 9.09
N GLY A 12 -45.87 14.15 9.76
CA GLY A 12 -45.70 12.73 10.05
C GLY A 12 -46.22 11.93 8.86
N ILE A 13 -45.35 11.14 8.23
CA ILE A 13 -45.77 10.11 7.28
C ILE A 13 -45.48 8.77 7.94
N SER A 14 -46.56 8.13 8.41
CA SER A 14 -46.57 6.77 8.92
C SER A 14 -46.63 5.81 7.75
N PHE A 15 -45.58 5.02 7.52
CA PHE A 15 -45.58 3.87 6.62
C PHE A 15 -45.74 2.59 7.45
N ALA A 16 -46.90 2.44 8.06
CA ALA A 16 -47.37 1.17 8.58
C ALA A 16 -48.77 0.99 7.99
N ASP A 17 -48.85 0.20 6.91
CA ASP A 17 -50.01 -0.57 6.45
C ASP A 17 -49.96 -0.80 4.94
N ALA A 18 -49.28 -1.86 4.52
CA ALA A 18 -49.67 -2.58 3.31
C ALA A 18 -49.06 -3.99 3.34
N PHE A 19 -49.90 -4.99 3.06
CA PHE A 19 -49.59 -6.41 2.84
C PHE A 19 -49.58 -7.32 4.06
N ARG A 20 -50.78 -7.53 4.61
CA ARG A 20 -51.20 -8.82 5.18
C ARG A 20 -52.01 -9.57 4.11
N MET A 21 -51.50 -10.68 3.59
CA MET A 21 -52.32 -11.69 2.89
C MET A 21 -52.17 -13.04 3.61
N PRO A 22 -53.26 -13.73 3.94
CA PRO A 22 -53.21 -15.06 4.53
C PRO A 22 -53.35 -16.15 3.44
N GLY A 23 -52.56 -17.20 3.57
CA GLY A 23 -52.96 -18.56 3.19
C GLY A 23 -52.64 -19.01 1.75
N ARG A 24 -51.55 -19.77 1.62
CA ARG A 24 -51.55 -21.05 0.87
C ARG A 24 -50.25 -21.81 1.13
N ARG A 25 -50.37 -22.93 1.86
CA ARG A 25 -49.35 -23.99 1.91
C ARG A 25 -49.41 -24.74 0.57
N ILE A 26 -48.32 -24.74 -0.19
CA ILE A 26 -48.07 -25.74 -1.23
C ILE A 26 -46.73 -26.39 -0.92
N TYR A 27 -46.82 -27.69 -0.62
CA TYR A 27 -45.72 -28.65 -0.56
C TYR A 27 -45.34 -29.05 -1.99
N LEU A 28 -44.11 -28.82 -2.41
CA LEU A 28 -43.42 -29.54 -3.50
C LEU A 28 -41.91 -29.47 -3.18
N SER A 29 -41.36 -30.45 -2.48
CA SER A 29 -40.77 -31.68 -3.02
C SER A 29 -39.53 -31.44 -3.91
N ARG A 30 -38.37 -31.58 -3.27
CA ARG A 30 -37.20 -32.37 -3.67
C ARG A 30 -36.58 -32.17 -5.07
N ILE A 31 -35.25 -31.97 -5.00
CA ILE A 31 -34.21 -32.13 -6.03
C ILE A 31 -33.94 -30.86 -6.86
N ILE A 32 -32.83 -30.18 -6.56
CA ILE A 32 -31.73 -29.81 -7.48
C ILE A 32 -30.68 -29.02 -6.69
N ALA A 33 -29.44 -29.50 -6.78
CA ALA A 33 -28.16 -28.77 -6.65
C ALA A 33 -27.87 -27.99 -5.34
N ALA A 34 -26.66 -27.98 -4.81
CA ALA A 34 -25.43 -28.64 -5.14
C ALA A 34 -24.60 -28.57 -3.86
N ILE A 35 -23.77 -29.58 -3.70
CA ILE A 35 -22.62 -29.64 -2.82
C ILE A 35 -21.97 -28.25 -2.68
N MET A 36 -22.30 -27.51 -1.62
CA MET A 36 -21.43 -26.47 -1.08
C MET A 36 -20.36 -27.20 -0.28
N VAL A 37 -19.32 -27.69 -0.97
CA VAL A 37 -18.07 -27.94 -0.25
C VAL A 37 -17.58 -26.57 0.18
N LEU A 38 -17.78 -26.27 1.46
CA LEU A 38 -17.07 -25.24 2.19
C LEU A 38 -15.58 -25.57 2.17
N PHE A 39 -14.92 -25.36 1.04
CA PHE A 39 -13.52 -24.99 1.07
C PHE A 39 -13.53 -23.51 1.43
N PRO A 40 -13.06 -23.11 2.64
CA PRO A 40 -12.56 -21.76 2.77
C PRO A 40 -11.38 -21.68 1.79
N VAL A 41 -11.64 -21.19 0.59
CA VAL A 41 -10.56 -20.77 -0.29
C VAL A 41 -9.95 -19.59 0.46
N LEU A 42 -8.90 -19.88 1.22
CA LEU A 42 -8.05 -18.88 1.84
C LEU A 42 -7.32 -18.22 0.66
N LEU A 43 -8.00 -17.31 -0.03
CA LEU A 43 -7.44 -16.45 -1.07
C LEU A 43 -6.55 -15.43 -0.35
N LYS A 44 -5.42 -15.92 0.16
CA LYS A 44 -4.29 -15.07 0.51
C LYS A 44 -3.67 -14.69 -0.82
N GLY A 45 -3.45 -13.40 -1.05
CA GLY A 45 -2.88 -12.90 -2.30
C GLY A 45 -1.67 -13.74 -2.71
N GLU A 46 -1.74 -14.34 -3.88
CA GLU A 46 -0.64 -15.16 -4.38
C GLU A 46 0.58 -14.26 -4.52
N LEU A 47 1.70 -14.67 -3.93
CA LEU A 47 2.95 -13.94 -4.11
C LEU A 47 3.25 -13.89 -5.60
N PRO A 48 3.71 -12.74 -6.11
CA PRO A 48 3.97 -12.61 -7.53
C PRO A 48 5.08 -13.56 -7.97
N GLN A 49 5.08 -13.91 -9.26
CA GLN A 49 6.18 -14.65 -9.84
C GLN A 49 7.50 -13.86 -9.69
N VAL A 50 8.57 -14.59 -9.38
CA VAL A 50 9.93 -14.04 -9.30
C VAL A 50 10.37 -13.68 -10.72
N PRO A 51 10.85 -12.45 -10.99
CA PRO A 51 11.32 -12.06 -12.32
C PRO A 51 12.46 -12.96 -12.82
N ASP A 52 12.46 -13.30 -14.12
CA ASP A 52 13.46 -14.21 -14.73
C ASP A 52 14.92 -13.74 -14.57
N ASN A 53 15.12 -12.43 -14.43
CA ASN A 53 16.44 -11.81 -14.24
C ASN A 53 16.86 -11.68 -12.76
N SER A 54 16.14 -12.30 -11.84
CA SER A 54 16.49 -12.30 -10.41
C SER A 54 17.65 -13.25 -10.11
N LEU A 55 18.33 -13.01 -9.00
CA LEU A 55 19.40 -13.90 -8.54
C LEU A 55 18.89 -15.32 -8.21
N PRO A 56 19.74 -16.36 -8.30
CA PRO A 56 19.35 -17.71 -7.88
C PRO A 56 18.85 -17.74 -6.43
N GLY A 57 17.74 -18.44 -6.20
CA GLY A 57 17.11 -18.54 -4.89
C GLY A 57 16.33 -17.30 -4.45
N SER A 58 16.09 -16.34 -5.36
CA SER A 58 15.27 -15.17 -5.06
C SER A 58 13.85 -15.55 -4.66
N THR A 59 13.31 -14.86 -3.66
CA THR A 59 11.94 -15.05 -3.19
C THR A 59 11.32 -13.70 -2.81
N TRP A 60 10.00 -13.61 -2.96
CA TRP A 60 9.22 -12.51 -2.43
C TRP A 60 8.87 -12.79 -0.96
N ILE A 61 9.07 -11.78 -0.11
CA ILE A 61 8.60 -11.79 1.27
C ILE A 61 7.67 -10.61 1.50
N VAL A 62 6.63 -10.79 2.31
CA VAL A 62 5.76 -9.69 2.76
C VAL A 62 6.44 -8.98 3.92
N LEU A 63 6.67 -7.67 3.77
CA LEU A 63 7.21 -6.81 4.82
C LEU A 63 6.12 -6.15 5.64
N GLU A 64 5.05 -5.70 4.99
CA GLU A 64 3.91 -5.02 5.61
C GLU A 64 2.65 -5.33 4.81
N ASN A 65 1.56 -5.64 5.50
CA ASN A 65 0.24 -5.86 4.91
C ASN A 65 -0.83 -4.93 5.49
N PHE A 66 -0.44 -3.98 6.34
CA PHE A 66 -1.24 -2.93 6.97
C PHE A 66 -2.43 -3.38 7.84
N SER A 67 -2.74 -4.67 7.86
CA SER A 67 -3.81 -5.27 8.67
C SER A 67 -3.39 -5.52 10.11
N ASN A 68 -2.10 -5.78 10.36
CA ASN A 68 -1.60 -6.17 11.70
C ASN A 68 -0.64 -5.15 12.33
N SER A 69 -0.31 -4.08 11.61
CA SER A 69 0.73 -3.11 12.01
C SER A 69 0.17 -1.69 12.03
N PRO A 70 -0.75 -1.37 12.95
CA PRO A 70 -1.23 0.00 13.09
C PRO A 70 -0.07 0.90 13.56
N GLY A 71 -0.10 2.18 13.19
CA GLY A 71 0.85 3.18 13.69
C GLY A 71 1.78 3.78 12.64
N TRP A 72 1.57 3.46 11.35
CA TRP A 72 2.07 4.29 10.27
C TRP A 72 1.60 5.74 10.43
N LYS A 73 2.46 6.68 10.04
CA LYS A 73 2.22 8.12 10.19
C LYS A 73 2.33 8.80 8.84
N LEU A 74 1.47 9.79 8.64
CA LEU A 74 1.57 10.69 7.49
C LEU A 74 2.29 11.98 7.93
N ASN A 75 3.59 12.03 7.69
CA ASN A 75 4.41 13.21 7.94
C ASN A 75 4.34 14.17 6.75
N ARG A 76 4.17 15.46 7.01
CA ARG A 76 4.08 16.48 5.96
C ARG A 76 4.33 17.87 6.55
N PRO A 77 4.81 18.84 5.76
CA PRO A 77 4.82 20.23 6.17
C PRO A 77 3.40 20.70 6.56
N LYS A 78 3.28 21.46 7.65
CA LYS A 78 2.00 22.01 8.10
C LYS A 78 1.89 23.46 7.63
N PHE A 79 1.32 23.66 6.45
CA PHE A 79 0.90 24.98 5.97
C PHE A 79 -0.61 25.17 6.15
N SER A 80 -1.08 26.41 6.17
CA SER A 80 -2.48 26.76 6.48
C SER A 80 -3.50 26.17 5.48
N ASP A 81 -3.10 25.92 4.25
CA ASP A 81 -3.92 25.35 3.18
C ASP A 81 -3.80 23.82 3.04
N GLN A 82 -3.04 23.17 3.93
CA GLN A 82 -2.69 21.76 3.81
C GLN A 82 -3.42 20.91 4.87
N SER A 83 -4.42 20.15 4.44
CA SER A 83 -5.04 19.08 5.22
C SER A 83 -4.46 17.70 4.88
N GLY A 84 -4.63 16.73 5.77
CA GLY A 84 -4.08 15.40 5.62
C GLY A 84 -4.76 14.44 6.59
N ASN A 85 -5.24 13.32 6.09
CA ASN A 85 -5.79 12.23 6.85
C ASN A 85 -5.12 10.92 6.40
N LEU A 86 -4.89 10.04 7.36
CA LEU A 86 -4.42 8.68 7.17
C LEU A 86 -5.45 7.77 7.83
N ASP A 87 -5.98 6.84 7.06
CA ASP A 87 -7.03 5.92 7.49
C ASP A 87 -6.64 4.49 7.12
N TYR A 88 -7.08 3.54 7.94
CA TYR A 88 -6.92 2.10 7.74
C TYR A 88 -8.24 1.48 7.27
N SER A 89 -9.18 2.29 6.78
CA SER A 89 -10.53 1.85 6.45
C SER A 89 -10.58 1.09 5.11
N GLY A 90 -10.81 -0.22 5.17
CA GLY A 90 -11.40 -0.99 4.08
C GLY A 90 -12.89 -0.69 3.95
N LEU A 91 -13.28 0.09 2.93
CA LEU A 91 -14.70 0.28 2.54
C LEU A 91 -15.00 -0.32 1.16
N THR A 92 -13.98 -0.85 0.48
CA THR A 92 -14.00 -1.34 -0.90
C THR A 92 -12.90 -2.39 -1.05
N GLU A 93 -13.05 -3.30 -2.00
CA GLU A 93 -12.12 -4.41 -2.26
C GLU A 93 -10.66 -3.92 -2.38
N GLY A 94 -9.75 -4.59 -1.66
CA GLY A 94 -8.30 -4.36 -1.81
C GLY A 94 -7.78 -4.82 -3.18
N PRO A 95 -6.46 -4.91 -3.38
CA PRO A 95 -5.87 -5.26 -4.67
C PRO A 95 -6.31 -6.62 -5.22
N TYR A 96 -6.80 -7.52 -4.36
CA TYR A 96 -7.32 -8.84 -4.75
C TYR A 96 -8.40 -9.32 -3.78
N ALA A 97 -9.14 -10.37 -4.17
CA ALA A 97 -10.14 -10.98 -3.30
C ALA A 97 -9.47 -11.54 -2.03
N GLY A 98 -9.95 -11.14 -0.86
CA GLY A 98 -9.38 -11.54 0.43
C GLY A 98 -8.28 -10.61 0.97
N SER A 99 -7.96 -9.51 0.28
CA SER A 99 -7.17 -8.42 0.87
C SER A 99 -7.82 -7.94 2.17
N GLY A 100 -6.99 -7.73 3.19
CA GLY A 100 -7.40 -7.20 4.49
C GLY A 100 -7.51 -5.67 4.48
N ASP A 101 -7.18 -5.06 5.61
CA ASP A 101 -7.10 -3.61 5.71
C ASP A 101 -5.87 -3.12 4.94
N TYR A 102 -6.05 -2.04 4.20
CA TYR A 102 -5.01 -1.31 3.50
C TYR A 102 -4.95 0.12 4.00
N LEU A 103 -3.87 0.81 3.67
CA LEU A 103 -3.65 2.17 4.14
C LEU A 103 -4.11 3.19 3.10
N SER A 104 -5.04 4.06 3.47
CA SER A 104 -5.53 5.16 2.64
C SER A 104 -5.06 6.50 3.18
N LEU A 105 -4.55 7.35 2.29
CA LEU A 105 -4.19 8.72 2.61
C LEU A 105 -4.92 9.72 1.70
N LEU A 106 -5.33 10.82 2.30
CA LEU A 106 -5.89 11.98 1.61
C LEU A 106 -5.19 13.22 2.14
N PHE A 107 -4.42 13.93 1.32
CA PHE A 107 -3.78 15.18 1.73
C PHE A 107 -3.85 16.24 0.65
N ARG A 108 -3.56 17.49 1.00
CA ARG A 108 -3.35 18.58 0.04
C ARG A 108 -1.88 18.97 0.03
N GLY A 109 -1.27 19.04 -1.14
CA GLY A 109 0.13 19.40 -1.28
C GLY A 109 0.49 19.82 -2.70
N ASN A 110 1.74 20.23 -2.87
CA ASN A 110 2.34 20.62 -4.13
C ASN A 110 3.76 20.06 -4.26
N ARG A 111 4.47 20.40 -5.33
CA ARG A 111 5.84 19.93 -5.59
C ARG A 111 6.84 20.23 -4.48
N ALA A 112 6.67 21.34 -3.76
CA ALA A 112 7.53 21.75 -2.67
C ALA A 112 7.16 21.11 -1.33
N THR A 113 5.98 20.50 -1.23
CA THR A 113 5.39 20.01 0.03
C THR A 113 4.95 18.55 -0.12
N PRO A 114 5.91 17.61 -0.22
CA PRO A 114 5.58 16.19 -0.27
C PRO A 114 4.98 15.73 1.06
N ALA A 115 4.19 14.66 1.00
CA ALA A 115 3.86 13.86 2.16
C ALA A 115 4.79 12.65 2.22
N ILE A 116 5.15 12.23 3.43
CA ILE A 116 5.94 11.03 3.68
C ILE A 116 5.08 10.12 4.53
N LEU A 117 4.84 8.93 4.00
CA LEU A 117 4.21 7.85 4.73
C LEU A 117 5.30 7.03 5.44
N GLU A 118 5.35 7.13 6.76
CA GLU A 118 6.41 6.60 7.61
C GLU A 118 5.90 5.38 8.39
N PRO A 119 6.63 4.25 8.40
CA PRO A 119 6.31 3.13 9.27
C PRO A 119 6.51 3.52 10.75
N PRO A 120 5.90 2.80 11.70
CA PRO A 120 6.10 3.05 13.13
C PRO A 120 7.57 2.96 13.54
N GLU A 121 8.31 2.03 12.91
CA GLU A 121 9.77 1.88 13.01
C GLU A 121 10.36 1.60 11.62
N PRO A 122 11.63 1.99 11.36
CA PRO A 122 12.31 1.66 10.10
C PRO A 122 12.24 0.16 9.76
N ILE A 123 11.76 -0.17 8.56
CA ILE A 123 11.61 -1.57 8.13
C ILE A 123 12.94 -2.09 7.61
N ARG A 124 13.51 -3.08 8.29
CA ARG A 124 14.79 -3.68 7.91
C ARG A 124 14.64 -4.61 6.71
N LEU A 125 15.34 -4.28 5.63
CA LEU A 125 15.41 -5.09 4.40
C LEU A 125 16.60 -6.05 4.53
N SER A 126 16.33 -7.32 4.79
CA SER A 126 17.36 -8.34 5.07
C SER A 126 17.77 -9.11 3.80
N GLY A 127 18.97 -9.71 3.84
CA GLY A 127 19.53 -10.47 2.73
C GLY A 127 20.00 -9.58 1.58
N TYR A 128 20.15 -10.15 0.39
CA TYR A 128 20.43 -9.34 -0.80
C TYR A 128 19.10 -8.81 -1.36
N ALA A 129 18.65 -7.69 -0.81
CA ALA A 129 17.47 -6.97 -1.26
C ALA A 129 17.67 -6.48 -2.70
N GLN A 130 16.84 -6.93 -3.66
CA GLN A 130 16.92 -6.58 -5.08
C GLN A 130 15.96 -5.45 -5.43
N SER A 131 14.68 -5.65 -5.17
CA SER A 131 13.60 -4.69 -5.42
C SER A 131 12.55 -4.72 -4.32
N LEU A 132 11.82 -3.61 -4.18
CA LEU A 132 10.61 -3.54 -3.37
C LEU A 132 9.41 -3.49 -4.30
N ALA A 133 8.31 -4.14 -3.94
CA ALA A 133 7.03 -3.97 -4.61
C ALA A 133 5.96 -3.52 -3.61
N VAL A 134 5.00 -2.75 -4.09
CA VAL A 134 3.85 -2.30 -3.29
C VAL A 134 2.63 -2.20 -4.18
N PHE A 135 1.47 -2.63 -3.69
CA PHE A 135 0.21 -2.37 -4.37
C PHE A 135 -0.24 -0.95 -4.08
N VAL A 136 -0.61 -0.23 -5.14
CA VAL A 136 -1.01 1.17 -5.03
C VAL A 136 -2.29 1.38 -5.81
N TYR A 137 -3.30 1.96 -5.18
CA TYR A 137 -4.50 2.43 -5.85
C TYR A 137 -4.27 3.85 -6.38
N GLY A 138 -4.13 3.96 -7.70
CA GLY A 138 -4.00 5.25 -8.38
C GLY A 138 -5.35 5.91 -8.64
N TRP A 139 -5.39 7.23 -8.53
CA TRP A 139 -6.56 8.07 -8.81
C TRP A 139 -6.38 8.91 -10.10
N ASP A 140 -5.49 8.48 -10.99
CA ASP A 140 -5.04 9.21 -12.19
C ASP A 140 -4.50 10.62 -11.90
N GLN A 141 -3.81 10.76 -10.76
CA GLN A 141 -3.31 12.04 -10.30
C GLN A 141 -1.84 12.25 -10.71
N PRO A 142 -1.42 13.50 -10.97
CA PRO A 142 -0.07 13.85 -11.40
C PRO A 142 0.90 13.84 -10.22
N VAL A 143 1.10 12.66 -9.63
CA VAL A 143 1.85 12.43 -8.40
C VAL A 143 2.95 11.40 -8.66
N ARG A 144 4.07 11.53 -7.96
CA ARG A 144 5.17 10.57 -7.99
C ARG A 144 5.39 9.97 -6.61
N MET A 145 5.79 8.71 -6.58
CA MET A 145 6.21 8.01 -5.38
C MET A 145 7.71 7.76 -5.41
N THR A 146 8.36 7.90 -4.26
CA THR A 146 9.79 7.60 -4.10
C THR A 146 10.00 6.89 -2.76
N LEU A 147 10.85 5.88 -2.72
CA LEU A 147 11.25 5.25 -1.47
C LEU A 147 12.30 6.09 -0.77
N ILE A 148 12.16 6.26 0.53
CA ILE A 148 13.19 6.82 1.40
C ILE A 148 13.88 5.67 2.11
N LEU A 149 15.17 5.52 1.86
CA LEU A 149 15.97 4.40 2.32
C LEU A 149 17.09 4.91 3.21
N ARG A 150 17.56 4.09 4.15
CA ARG A 150 18.78 4.30 4.92
C ARG A 150 19.75 3.18 4.60
N ASP A 151 20.94 3.53 4.14
CA ASP A 151 21.99 2.55 3.97
C ASP A 151 22.58 2.14 5.32
N ARG A 152 23.46 1.15 5.29
CA ARG A 152 24.07 0.63 6.50
C ARG A 152 24.93 1.65 7.27
N ASN A 153 25.45 2.67 6.60
CA ASN A 153 26.26 3.72 7.20
C ASN A 153 25.39 4.84 7.78
N GLY A 154 24.06 4.67 7.79
CA GLY A 154 23.12 5.68 8.24
C GLY A 154 22.83 6.77 7.20
N LYS A 155 23.40 6.67 5.98
CA LYS A 155 23.16 7.66 4.93
C LYS A 155 21.79 7.43 4.31
N GLN A 156 21.00 8.48 4.26
CA GLN A 156 19.71 8.47 3.59
C GLN A 156 19.88 8.51 2.06
N VAL A 157 19.17 7.64 1.36
CA VAL A 157 19.15 7.53 -0.10
C VAL A 157 17.70 7.49 -0.57
N ARG A 158 17.42 8.09 -1.72
CA ARG A 158 16.09 8.01 -2.37
C ARG A 158 16.16 7.07 -3.57
N SER A 159 15.10 6.30 -3.80
CA SER A 159 14.96 5.52 -5.04
C SER A 159 14.73 6.43 -6.26
N GLY A 160 14.65 5.81 -7.45
CA GLY A 160 14.01 6.47 -8.59
C GLY A 160 12.54 6.80 -8.29
N THR A 161 11.98 7.76 -9.03
CA THR A 161 10.58 8.17 -8.90
C THR A 161 9.67 7.32 -9.78
N THR A 162 8.55 6.84 -9.25
CA THR A 162 7.51 6.13 -10.00
C THR A 162 6.28 7.00 -10.18
N SER A 163 5.73 7.08 -11.39
CA SER A 163 4.50 7.85 -11.67
C SER A 163 3.27 7.12 -11.12
N LEU A 164 2.37 7.87 -10.49
CA LEU A 164 1.07 7.40 -9.99
C LEU A 164 -0.11 7.84 -10.87
N LYS A 165 0.18 8.24 -12.12
CA LYS A 165 -0.82 8.62 -13.12
C LYS A 165 -1.44 7.38 -13.79
N PHE A 166 -2.26 6.67 -13.02
CA PHE A 166 -3.08 5.54 -13.47
C PHE A 166 -4.31 5.41 -12.55
N HIS A 167 -5.33 4.67 -12.98
CA HIS A 167 -6.54 4.40 -12.19
C HIS A 167 -6.58 2.95 -11.72
N GLY A 168 -6.99 2.71 -10.47
CA GLY A 168 -7.15 1.38 -9.89
C GLY A 168 -5.90 0.84 -9.20
N TRP A 169 -6.01 -0.38 -8.66
CA TRP A 169 -4.90 -1.09 -8.01
C TRP A 169 -3.84 -1.52 -9.03
N LYS A 170 -2.59 -1.21 -8.75
CA LYS A 170 -1.43 -1.66 -9.53
C LYS A 170 -0.28 -2.01 -8.61
N ARG A 171 0.37 -3.15 -8.87
CA ARG A 171 1.66 -3.48 -8.26
C ARG A 171 2.75 -2.64 -8.88
N LEU A 172 3.42 -1.83 -8.08
CA LEU A 172 4.57 -1.03 -8.48
C LEU A 172 5.84 -1.69 -7.96
N GLU A 173 6.69 -2.13 -8.87
CA GLU A 173 8.03 -2.62 -8.53
C GLU A 173 9.05 -1.47 -8.64
N ILE A 174 9.86 -1.31 -7.60
CA ILE A 174 10.83 -0.23 -7.45
C ILE A 174 12.19 -0.85 -7.22
N GLN A 175 13.09 -0.61 -8.18
CA GLN A 175 14.46 -1.06 -8.09
C GLN A 175 15.22 -0.29 -7.01
N LEU A 176 15.96 -1.02 -6.17
CA LEU A 176 16.76 -0.41 -5.12
C LEU A 176 18.04 0.19 -5.73
N PRO A 177 18.42 1.44 -5.40
CA PRO A 177 19.55 2.10 -6.05
C PRO A 177 20.87 1.33 -5.84
N PRO A 178 21.71 1.20 -6.87
CA PRO A 178 22.99 0.48 -6.76
C PRO A 178 23.99 1.20 -5.87
N THR A 179 23.79 2.50 -5.62
CA THR A 179 24.64 3.35 -4.78
C THR A 179 24.44 3.11 -3.28
N VAL A 180 23.42 2.34 -2.89
CA VAL A 180 23.19 1.99 -1.48
C VAL A 180 24.21 0.96 -1.06
N LYS A 181 25.02 1.28 -0.04
CA LYS A 181 25.90 0.29 0.59
C LYS A 181 25.06 -0.70 1.40
N ARG A 182 25.02 -1.94 0.93
CA ARG A 182 24.30 -3.08 1.55
C ARG A 182 25.28 -4.12 2.10
N GLN A 183 26.49 -4.16 1.55
CA GLN A 183 27.50 -5.16 1.87
C GLN A 183 28.06 -4.93 3.28
N PRO A 184 28.29 -6.02 4.01
CA PRO A 184 28.96 -5.91 5.29
C PRO A 184 30.45 -5.62 5.23
N ASP A 185 30.95 -4.77 6.15
CA ASP A 185 32.39 -4.47 6.28
C ASP A 185 33.20 -5.67 6.80
N GLY A 186 32.56 -6.63 7.46
CA GLY A 186 33.20 -7.83 8.00
C GLY A 186 32.40 -9.11 7.76
N PRO A 187 33.06 -10.29 7.82
CA PRO A 187 32.48 -11.57 7.42
C PRO A 187 31.31 -12.04 8.30
N PHE A 188 31.14 -11.45 9.49
CA PHE A 188 30.10 -11.83 10.45
C PHE A 188 28.91 -10.87 10.50
N GLN A 189 28.87 -9.87 9.62
CA GLN A 189 27.81 -8.87 9.63
C GLN A 189 26.77 -9.19 8.54
N THR A 190 25.49 -9.00 8.86
CA THR A 190 24.40 -9.27 7.92
C THR A 190 24.22 -8.14 6.92
N TRP A 191 23.87 -8.48 5.67
CA TRP A 191 23.39 -7.50 4.70
C TRP A 191 22.09 -6.88 5.19
N TYR A 192 22.06 -5.55 5.27
CA TYR A 192 20.82 -4.84 5.52
C TYR A 192 20.84 -3.41 5.00
N MET A 193 19.63 -2.90 4.79
CA MET A 193 19.30 -1.50 4.65
C MET A 193 17.90 -1.31 5.24
N GLU A 194 17.43 -0.07 5.39
CA GLU A 194 16.13 0.17 6.00
C GLU A 194 15.25 1.03 5.09
N LEU A 195 13.96 0.70 5.04
CA LEU A 195 12.94 1.58 4.49
C LEU A 195 12.46 2.53 5.59
N LEU A 196 12.65 3.82 5.37
CA LEU A 196 12.22 4.89 6.27
C LEU A 196 10.83 5.43 5.93
N GLY A 197 10.37 5.23 4.70
CA GLY A 197 9.04 5.67 4.30
C GLY A 197 8.85 5.78 2.79
N LEU A 198 7.62 6.11 2.40
CA LEU A 198 7.21 6.35 1.02
C LEU A 198 6.95 7.84 0.86
N GLU A 199 7.74 8.53 0.05
CA GLU A 199 7.52 9.94 -0.29
C GLU A 199 6.52 10.05 -1.45
N ILE A 200 5.43 10.77 -1.22
CA ILE A 200 4.38 11.06 -2.20
C ILE A 200 4.44 12.54 -2.55
N ARG A 201 4.72 12.85 -3.81
CA ARG A 201 5.00 14.21 -4.28
C ARG A 201 4.19 14.57 -5.52
N PRO A 202 3.31 15.58 -5.46
CA PRO A 202 2.72 16.21 -6.64
C PRO A 202 3.78 16.76 -7.59
N ILE A 203 3.54 16.73 -8.89
CA ILE A 203 4.49 17.29 -9.87
C ILE A 203 4.29 18.78 -10.13
N TYR A 204 3.11 19.33 -9.79
CA TYR A 204 2.74 20.73 -10.02
C TYR A 204 3.04 21.62 -8.81
N ASN A 205 3.18 22.92 -9.06
CA ASN A 205 3.41 23.92 -8.02
C ASN A 205 2.12 24.31 -7.28
N ASP A 206 0.96 24.09 -7.90
CA ASP A 206 -0.33 24.35 -7.28
C ASP A 206 -0.66 23.29 -6.23
N THR A 207 -1.32 23.72 -5.15
CA THR A 207 -1.80 22.81 -4.10
C THR A 207 -2.99 22.00 -4.62
N ILE A 208 -2.79 20.70 -4.81
CA ILE A 208 -3.84 19.76 -5.24
C ILE A 208 -4.20 18.79 -4.13
N PRO A 209 -5.46 18.30 -4.06
CA PRO A 209 -5.79 17.14 -3.24
C PRO A 209 -5.16 15.88 -3.86
N VAL A 210 -4.50 15.09 -3.05
CA VAL A 210 -3.89 13.81 -3.39
C VAL A 210 -4.59 12.72 -2.60
N ARG A 211 -5.08 11.71 -3.30
CA ARG A 211 -5.63 10.49 -2.72
C ARG A 211 -4.77 9.31 -3.18
N LEU A 212 -4.44 8.44 -2.24
CA LEU A 212 -3.67 7.23 -2.51
C LEU A 212 -4.10 6.13 -1.54
N SER A 213 -4.15 4.89 -2.00
CA SER A 213 -4.15 3.74 -1.11
C SER A 213 -2.93 2.89 -1.39
N VAL A 214 -2.33 2.32 -0.36
CA VAL A 214 -1.22 1.38 -0.46
C VAL A 214 -1.52 0.11 0.30
N ASP A 215 -1.10 -1.01 -0.25
CA ASP A 215 -1.24 -2.33 0.35
C ASP A 215 -0.04 -3.21 0.01
N ASP A 216 0.19 -4.26 0.79
CA ASP A 216 1.22 -5.29 0.60
C ASP A 216 2.57 -4.76 0.13
N LEU A 217 3.38 -4.27 1.06
CA LEU A 217 4.79 -4.00 0.83
C LEU A 217 5.55 -5.33 0.79
N LEU A 218 6.13 -5.64 -0.35
CA LEU A 218 6.87 -6.87 -0.62
C LEU A 218 8.36 -6.56 -0.86
N LEU A 219 9.23 -7.47 -0.46
CA LEU A 219 10.66 -7.44 -0.78
C LEU A 219 11.04 -8.65 -1.62
N LEU A 220 11.67 -8.39 -2.77
CA LEU A 220 12.39 -9.41 -3.51
C LEU A 220 13.80 -9.52 -2.94
N THR A 221 14.11 -10.64 -2.30
CA THR A 221 15.41 -10.88 -1.67
C THR A 221 16.00 -12.18 -2.17
N ALA A 222 17.32 -12.23 -2.25
CA ALA A 222 18.08 -13.45 -2.51
C ALA A 222 18.91 -13.83 -1.27
N PRO A 223 19.20 -15.13 -1.08
CA PRO A 223 20.17 -15.57 -0.10
C PRO A 223 21.48 -14.80 -0.28
N ALA A 224 22.04 -14.33 0.84
CA ALA A 224 23.40 -13.80 0.85
C ALA A 224 24.40 -14.97 0.78
N ILE A 225 24.30 -15.81 -0.25
CA ILE A 225 25.42 -16.64 -0.65
C ILE A 225 26.53 -15.66 -1.01
N GLN A 226 27.75 -15.89 -0.53
CA GLN A 226 28.91 -15.13 -0.99
C GLN A 226 28.86 -15.14 -2.52
N LEU A 227 28.43 -14.01 -3.11
CA LEU A 227 28.56 -13.83 -4.53
C LEU A 227 30.04 -14.12 -4.80
N PRO A 228 30.39 -15.06 -5.70
CA PRO A 228 31.79 -15.27 -6.03
C PRO A 228 32.39 -13.90 -6.30
N GLU A 229 33.59 -13.65 -5.76
CA GLU A 229 34.28 -12.36 -5.83
C GLU A 229 34.02 -11.68 -7.17
N PRO A 230 33.78 -10.35 -7.17
CA PRO A 230 33.20 -9.65 -8.32
C PRO A 230 33.86 -10.15 -9.60
N MET A 231 33.03 -10.49 -10.60
CA MET A 231 33.49 -10.63 -11.98
C MET A 231 34.19 -9.32 -12.34
N GLN A 232 35.49 -9.22 -12.02
CA GLN A 232 36.36 -8.18 -12.49
C GLN A 232 36.25 -8.31 -13.99
N LYS A 233 35.59 -7.34 -14.62
CA LYS A 233 35.71 -7.16 -16.06
C LYS A 233 37.20 -7.19 -16.32
N LYS A 234 37.66 -8.26 -16.99
CA LYS A 234 38.99 -8.27 -17.59
C LYS A 234 38.99 -7.05 -18.50
N GLU A 235 39.71 -6.01 -18.08
CA GLU A 235 40.15 -4.98 -18.99
C GLU A 235 41.05 -5.71 -19.99
N THR A 236 40.49 -6.02 -21.17
CA THR A 236 41.29 -6.33 -22.34
C THR A 236 42.08 -5.07 -22.66
N LEU A 237 43.36 -5.10 -22.27
CA LEU A 237 44.42 -4.27 -22.84
C LEU A 237 44.59 -4.58 -24.33
#